data_AF-A0A7Y1VB76-F1
#
_entry.id   AF-A0A7Y1VB76-F1
#
_cell.length_a   1.000
_cell.length_b   1.000
_cell.length_c   1.000
_cell.angle_alpha   90.00
_cell.angle_beta   90.00
_cell.angle_gamma   90.00
#
_symmetry.space_group_name_H-M   'P 1'
#
loop_
_entity.id
_entity.type
_entity.pdbx_description
1 polymer ?
#
loop_
_entity_poly.entity_id
_entity_poly.type
_entity_poly.pdbx_seq_one_letter_code
_entity_poly.pdbx_strand_id
1 'polypeptide(L)'
;EDLVAYRMEHDSLIDKKEDFDIETRFGKFRLRAYEQTTNHQIHIALTKGHWEEAEPVLTRVNATLVNNDILGTLTNNADEKLDDMFKVINDDGKGAIIFINQQAQSMNLLKRLKTLKESQIKGEVVKAPRIDMDAKDFGIGAQILHDLNIRKLRLISNSQQTKRVGMIGYGLEIVEYVSY
;
A
#
# COMPACT_ATOMS: atom_id res chain seq x y z
N GLU A 1 -22.22 -3.52 4.63
CA GLU A 1 -20.94 -4.11 5.11
C GLU A 1 -20.92 -5.62 4.87
N ASP A 2 -22.05 -6.30 5.09
CA ASP A 2 -22.19 -7.76 4.93
C ASP A 2 -21.77 -8.34 3.58
N LEU A 3 -22.03 -7.67 2.45
CA LEU A 3 -21.62 -8.20 1.13
C LEU A 3 -20.09 -8.22 0.94
N VAL A 4 -19.38 -7.25 1.53
CA VAL A 4 -17.92 -7.15 1.42
C VAL A 4 -17.26 -8.20 2.30
N ALA A 5 -17.73 -8.36 3.53
CA ALA A 5 -17.27 -9.40 4.44
C ALA A 5 -17.56 -10.80 3.88
N TYR A 6 -18.75 -11.02 3.33
CA TYR A 6 -19.12 -12.28 2.68
C TYR A 6 -18.20 -12.62 1.51
N ARG A 7 -17.93 -11.65 0.61
CA ARG A 7 -17.02 -11.84 -0.52
C ARG A 7 -15.58 -12.07 -0.09
N MET A 8 -15.12 -11.41 0.97
CA MET A 8 -13.78 -11.65 1.53
C MET A 8 -13.61 -13.10 2.02
N GLU A 9 -14.66 -13.69 2.55
CA GLU A 9 -14.65 -15.06 3.07
C GLU A 9 -14.82 -16.11 1.95
N HIS A 10 -15.56 -15.79 0.88
CA HIS A 10 -15.97 -16.77 -0.14
C HIS A 10 -15.26 -16.62 -1.48
N ASP A 11 -14.78 -15.42 -1.84
CA ASP A 11 -14.18 -15.12 -3.14
C ASP A 11 -12.72 -14.69 -2.97
N SER A 12 -11.77 -15.62 -3.20
CA SER A 12 -10.36 -15.25 -3.31
C SER A 12 -10.12 -14.53 -4.64
N LEU A 13 -9.71 -13.27 -4.56
CA LEU A 13 -9.31 -12.45 -5.71
C LEU A 13 -7.81 -12.46 -5.94
N ILE A 14 -7.06 -13.18 -5.11
CA ILE A 14 -5.60 -13.31 -5.18
C ILE A 14 -5.16 -14.77 -5.20
N ASP A 15 -4.06 -15.02 -5.90
CA ASP A 15 -3.34 -16.29 -5.88
C ASP A 15 -1.86 -16.04 -5.59
N LYS A 16 -1.29 -16.75 -4.62
CA LYS A 16 0.10 -16.58 -4.20
C LYS A 16 1.00 -17.38 -5.14
N LYS A 17 1.80 -16.69 -5.94
CA LYS A 17 2.64 -17.29 -6.97
C LYS A 17 4.06 -17.57 -6.51
N GLU A 18 4.61 -16.69 -5.67
CA GLU A 18 6.00 -16.78 -5.22
C GLU A 18 6.09 -16.48 -3.72
N ASP A 19 7.01 -17.16 -3.03
CA ASP A 19 7.28 -16.99 -1.60
C ASP A 19 8.75 -17.34 -1.26
N PHE A 20 9.63 -16.33 -1.18
CA PHE A 20 11.08 -16.54 -1.00
C PHE A 20 11.76 -15.39 -0.25
N ASP A 21 12.99 -15.62 0.24
CA ASP A 21 13.82 -14.58 0.86
C ASP A 21 14.52 -13.73 -0.22
N ILE A 22 14.50 -12.41 -0.10
CA ILE A 22 15.11 -11.48 -1.04
C ILE A 22 16.06 -10.50 -0.34
N GLU A 23 17.19 -10.21 -0.98
CA GLU A 23 18.08 -9.11 -0.63
C GLU A 23 17.71 -7.87 -1.45
N THR A 24 17.44 -6.76 -0.78
CA THR A 24 17.06 -5.49 -1.42
C THR A 24 18.02 -4.38 -1.01
N ARG A 25 17.93 -3.22 -1.68
CA ARG A 25 18.64 -2.00 -1.24
C ARG A 25 18.26 -1.54 0.17
N PHE A 26 17.17 -2.05 0.72
CA PHE A 26 16.67 -1.76 2.07
C PHE A 26 16.96 -2.88 3.08
N GLY A 27 17.72 -3.91 2.68
CA GLY A 27 18.04 -5.08 3.49
C GLY A 27 17.23 -6.32 3.12
N LYS A 28 17.34 -7.36 3.98
CA LYS A 28 16.71 -8.67 3.79
C LYS A 28 15.24 -8.68 4.20
N PHE A 29 14.39 -9.24 3.33
CA PHE A 29 12.97 -9.44 3.56
C PHE A 29 12.52 -10.81 3.03
N ARG A 30 11.36 -11.27 3.49
CA ARG A 30 10.59 -12.32 2.83
C ARG A 30 9.64 -11.67 1.83
N LEU A 31 9.72 -12.06 0.56
CA LEU A 31 8.88 -11.57 -0.53
C LEU A 31 7.78 -12.58 -0.82
N ARG A 32 6.55 -12.08 -0.98
CA ARG A 32 5.43 -12.84 -1.54
C ARG A 32 4.81 -12.10 -2.72
N ALA A 33 4.64 -12.78 -3.83
CA ALA A 33 3.97 -12.24 -5.01
C ALA A 33 2.57 -12.82 -5.14
N TYR A 34 1.59 -11.95 -5.34
CA TYR A 34 0.17 -12.30 -5.46
C TYR A 34 -0.35 -11.86 -6.83
N GLU A 35 -0.85 -12.80 -7.63
CA GLU A 35 -1.54 -12.51 -8.87
C GLU A 35 -3.03 -12.27 -8.59
N GLN A 36 -3.56 -11.15 -9.04
CA GLN A 36 -4.97 -10.86 -8.95
C GLN A 36 -5.75 -11.61 -10.04
N THR A 37 -6.77 -12.37 -9.65
CA THR A 37 -7.52 -13.26 -10.55
C THR A 37 -8.33 -12.53 -11.62
N THR A 38 -8.70 -11.27 -11.38
CA THR A 38 -9.58 -10.51 -12.29
C THR A 38 -8.88 -9.76 -13.40
N ASN A 39 -7.57 -9.50 -13.27
CA ASN A 39 -6.81 -8.65 -14.19
C ASN A 39 -5.33 -9.03 -14.33
N HIS A 40 -4.90 -10.13 -13.69
CA HIS A 40 -3.54 -10.67 -13.75
C HIS A 40 -2.46 -9.70 -13.26
N GLN A 41 -2.82 -8.67 -12.48
CA GLN A 41 -1.83 -7.78 -11.88
C GLN A 41 -1.08 -8.50 -10.76
N ILE A 42 0.24 -8.27 -10.71
CA ILE A 42 1.08 -8.80 -9.64
C ILE A 42 1.24 -7.74 -8.56
N HIS A 43 0.87 -8.11 -7.34
CA HIS A 43 1.08 -7.35 -6.11
C HIS A 43 2.20 -8.00 -5.32
N ILE A 44 2.94 -7.21 -4.53
CA ILE A 44 4.09 -7.70 -3.77
C ILE A 44 3.90 -7.36 -2.30
N ALA A 45 4.12 -8.34 -1.42
CA ALA A 45 4.30 -8.09 0.00
C ALA A 45 5.75 -8.38 0.39
N LEU A 46 6.35 -7.45 1.13
CA LEU A 46 7.63 -7.63 1.80
C LEU A 46 7.40 -7.68 3.30
N THR A 47 7.86 -8.73 3.95
CA THR A 47 7.71 -8.92 5.39
C THR A 47 9.05 -9.10 6.09
N LYS A 48 9.16 -8.57 7.30
CA LYS A 48 10.31 -8.72 8.20
C LYS A 48 9.83 -9.26 9.54
N GLY A 49 10.57 -10.19 10.12
CA GLY A 49 10.20 -10.80 11.40
C GLY A 49 9.01 -11.77 11.30
N HIS A 50 8.44 -12.09 12.46
CA HIS A 50 7.31 -13.01 12.61
C HIS A 50 6.33 -12.45 13.65
N TRP A 51 5.05 -12.79 13.53
CA TRP A 51 3.97 -12.35 14.43
C TRP A 51 2.93 -13.44 14.59
N GLU A 52 2.19 -13.35 15.70
CA GLU A 52 0.98 -14.14 15.95
C GLU A 52 -0.25 -13.43 15.38
N GLU A 53 -1.32 -14.17 15.07
CA GLU A 53 -2.51 -13.64 14.37
C GLU A 53 -3.18 -12.44 15.06
N ALA A 54 -3.14 -12.38 16.39
CA ALA A 54 -3.76 -11.32 17.20
C ALA A 54 -2.82 -10.14 17.51
N GLU A 55 -1.54 -10.23 17.12
CA GLU A 55 -0.53 -9.21 17.39
C GLU A 55 -0.71 -8.01 16.43
N PRO A 56 -0.71 -6.75 16.93
CA PRO A 56 -0.63 -5.60 16.05
C PRO A 56 0.68 -5.53 15.27
N VAL A 57 0.58 -5.52 13.94
CA VAL A 57 1.75 -5.53 13.06
C VAL A 57 1.95 -4.15 12.43
N LEU A 58 3.20 -3.67 12.47
CA LEU A 58 3.63 -2.48 11.76
C LEU A 58 3.49 -2.69 10.25
N THR A 59 2.55 -1.96 9.64
CA THR A 59 2.05 -2.28 8.31
C THR A 59 1.95 -1.04 7.44
N ARG A 60 2.41 -1.16 6.19
CA ARG A 60 2.24 -0.15 5.15
C ARG A 60 1.53 -0.76 3.95
N VAL A 61 0.38 -0.21 3.57
CA VAL A 61 -0.22 -0.48 2.26
C VAL A 61 0.12 0.68 1.33
N ASN A 62 1.01 0.41 0.39
CA ASN A 62 1.54 1.37 -0.55
C ASN A 62 0.91 1.14 -1.94
N ALA A 63 -0.11 1.93 -2.25
CA ALA A 63 -0.60 2.07 -3.61
C ALA A 63 0.32 3.06 -4.32
N THR A 64 1.22 2.57 -5.18
CA THR A 64 2.07 3.46 -5.97
C THR A 64 2.21 2.88 -7.36
N LEU A 65 1.98 3.72 -8.36
CA LEU A 65 2.47 3.48 -9.71
C LEU A 65 3.98 3.69 -9.70
N VAL A 66 4.73 2.75 -9.11
CA VAL A 66 6.20 2.87 -8.93
C VAL A 66 6.90 3.19 -10.25
N ASN A 67 6.34 2.74 -11.38
CA ASN A 67 6.95 2.92 -12.71
C ASN A 67 6.14 3.82 -13.66
N ASN A 68 5.03 4.44 -13.22
CA ASN A 68 4.09 5.12 -14.15
C ASN A 68 3.47 6.44 -13.63
N ASP A 69 4.05 7.08 -12.60
CA ASP A 69 3.61 8.42 -12.16
C ASP A 69 4.57 9.54 -12.61
N ILE A 70 4.41 10.00 -13.85
CA ILE A 70 5.24 11.08 -14.43
C ILE A 70 5.20 12.35 -13.57
N LEU A 71 4.02 12.74 -13.05
CA LEU A 71 3.92 13.95 -12.22
C LEU A 71 4.59 13.76 -10.86
N GLY A 72 4.49 12.57 -10.29
CA GLY A 72 5.21 12.19 -9.09
C GLY A 72 6.72 12.32 -9.28
N THR A 73 7.25 11.76 -10.37
CA THR A 73 8.69 11.86 -10.72
C THR A 73 9.16 13.31 -10.85
N LEU A 74 8.34 14.20 -11.42
CA LEU A 74 8.72 15.60 -11.63
C LEU A 74 8.63 16.47 -10.37
N THR A 75 7.89 16.05 -9.35
CA THR A 75 7.52 16.94 -8.21
C THR A 75 7.80 16.37 -6.83
N ASN A 76 8.20 15.09 -6.73
CA ASN A 76 8.47 14.41 -5.47
C ASN A 76 9.85 13.76 -5.45
N ASN A 77 10.38 13.55 -4.24
CA ASN A 77 11.52 12.66 -4.01
C ASN A 77 11.00 11.27 -3.58
N ALA A 78 10.78 10.39 -4.57
CA ALA A 78 10.23 9.07 -4.31
C ALA A 78 11.22 8.16 -3.56
N ASP A 79 12.52 8.31 -3.81
CA ASP A 79 13.56 7.48 -3.21
C ASP A 79 13.72 7.74 -1.71
N GLU A 80 13.84 9.00 -1.31
CA GLU A 80 13.93 9.39 0.11
C GLU A 80 12.70 8.90 0.89
N LYS A 81 11.50 9.04 0.30
CA LYS A 81 10.27 8.55 0.93
C LYS A 81 10.26 7.03 1.09
N LEU A 82 10.79 6.29 0.12
CA LEU A 82 10.95 4.85 0.25
C LEU A 82 11.96 4.51 1.35
N ASP A 83 13.11 5.20 1.39
CA ASP A 83 14.13 5.02 2.42
C ASP A 83 13.55 5.18 3.83
N ASP A 84 12.84 6.29 4.09
CA ASP A 84 12.21 6.55 5.37
C ASP A 84 11.17 5.47 5.74
N MET A 85 10.34 5.07 4.77
CA MET A 85 9.31 4.05 4.95
C MET A 85 9.90 2.68 5.32
N PHE A 86 10.97 2.27 4.63
CA PHE A 86 11.66 1.01 4.93
C PHE A 86 12.46 1.09 6.22
N LYS A 87 13.02 2.27 6.55
CA LYS A 87 13.74 2.50 7.81
C LYS A 87 12.85 2.22 9.02
N VAL A 88 11.61 2.71 9.02
CA VAL A 88 10.68 2.49 10.15
C VAL A 88 10.44 0.99 10.41
N ILE A 89 10.32 0.17 9.36
CA ILE A 89 10.15 -1.29 9.53
C ILE A 89 11.45 -1.98 9.92
N ASN A 90 12.58 -1.51 9.41
CA ASN A 90 13.88 -2.05 9.79
C ASN A 90 14.21 -1.77 11.25
N ASP A 91 13.89 -0.58 11.75
CA ASP A 91 14.10 -0.15 13.14
C ASP A 91 13.17 -0.92 14.11
N ASP A 92 11.93 -1.21 13.72
CA ASP A 92 11.00 -2.07 14.50
C ASP A 92 11.41 -3.56 14.45
N GLY A 93 12.10 -3.98 13.36
CA GLY A 93 12.54 -5.35 13.14
C GLY A 93 11.42 -6.32 12.73
N LYS A 94 10.17 -5.87 12.82
CA LYS A 94 8.96 -6.63 12.49
C LYS A 94 7.99 -5.76 11.67
N GLY A 95 7.44 -6.28 10.59
CA GLY A 95 6.42 -5.56 9.84
C GLY A 95 6.20 -6.03 8.41
N ALA A 96 5.28 -5.35 7.74
CA ALA A 96 4.88 -5.65 6.36
C ALA A 96 4.74 -4.38 5.50
N ILE A 97 5.24 -4.44 4.27
CA ILE A 97 4.96 -3.45 3.21
C ILE A 97 4.28 -4.18 2.06
N ILE A 98 3.09 -3.72 1.71
CA ILE A 98 2.31 -4.25 0.59
C ILE A 98 2.31 -3.21 -0.52
N PHE A 99 2.79 -3.60 -1.70
CA PHE A 99 2.76 -2.82 -2.93
C PHE A 99 1.58 -3.28 -3.78
N ILE A 100 0.56 -2.42 -3.86
CA ILE A 100 -0.59 -2.64 -4.74
C ILE A 100 -0.27 -2.02 -6.09
N ASN A 101 -0.02 -2.88 -7.08
CA ASN A 101 0.21 -2.49 -8.45
C ASN A 101 -1.11 -2.06 -9.13
N GLN A 102 -1.42 -0.77 -9.07
CA GLN A 102 -2.63 -0.22 -9.65
C GLN A 102 -2.58 -0.19 -11.17
N GLN A 103 -3.71 -0.43 -11.82
CA GLN A 103 -3.81 -0.20 -13.26
C GLN A 103 -3.86 1.31 -13.52
N ALA A 104 -2.90 1.82 -14.30
CA ALA A 104 -2.84 3.24 -14.63
C ALA A 104 -4.08 3.65 -15.44
N GLN A 105 -4.95 4.50 -14.87
CA GLN A 105 -6.05 5.11 -15.61
C GLN A 105 -5.57 6.43 -16.24
N SER A 106 -5.46 6.45 -17.57
CA SER A 106 -5.06 7.64 -18.35
C SER A 106 -5.93 8.88 -18.08
N MET A 107 -7.22 8.70 -17.81
CA MET A 107 -8.16 9.77 -17.43
C MET A 107 -7.77 10.51 -16.14
N ASN A 108 -6.96 9.89 -15.28
CA ASN A 108 -6.50 10.48 -14.03
C ASN A 108 -5.44 11.58 -14.27
N LEU A 109 -4.60 11.43 -15.30
CA LEU A 109 -3.45 12.31 -15.52
C LEU A 109 -3.84 13.75 -15.86
N LEU A 110 -4.79 13.96 -16.80
CA LEU A 110 -5.23 15.30 -17.18
C LEU A 110 -5.87 16.06 -16.00
N LYS A 111 -6.63 15.35 -15.17
CA LYS A 111 -7.23 15.92 -13.95
C LYS A 111 -6.16 16.36 -12.97
N ARG A 112 -5.16 15.51 -12.69
CA ARG A 112 -4.03 15.84 -11.81
C ARG A 112 -3.20 17.01 -12.35
N LEU A 113 -2.97 17.04 -13.66
CA LEU A 113 -2.29 18.16 -14.33
C LEU A 113 -3.04 19.49 -14.13
N LYS A 114 -4.37 19.49 -14.27
CA LYS A 114 -5.18 20.69 -14.02
C LYS A 114 -5.01 21.21 -12.60
N THR A 115 -5.14 20.34 -11.60
CA THR A 115 -4.95 20.71 -10.18
C THR A 115 -3.52 21.18 -9.90
N LEU A 116 -2.51 20.51 -10.46
CA LEU A 116 -1.11 20.91 -10.30
C LEU A 116 -0.85 22.29 -10.92
N LYS A 117 -1.43 22.58 -12.08
CA LYS A 117 -1.36 23.89 -12.75
C LYS A 117 -1.98 25.00 -11.88
N GLU A 118 -3.14 24.74 -11.30
CA GLU A 118 -3.84 25.69 -10.42
C GLU A 118 -3.09 25.97 -9.12
N SER A 119 -2.24 25.04 -8.68
CA SER A 119 -1.47 25.13 -7.44
C SER A 119 -0.07 25.71 -7.61
N GLN A 120 0.36 26.07 -8.83
CA GLN A 120 1.73 26.52 -9.09
C GLN A 120 2.08 27.83 -8.38
N ILE A 121 3.27 27.85 -7.79
CA ILE A 121 3.88 29.04 -7.18
C ILE A 121 5.23 29.27 -7.85
N LYS A 122 5.49 30.50 -8.28
CA LYS A 122 6.71 30.83 -9.03
C LYS A 122 7.94 30.63 -8.15
N GLY A 123 8.86 29.76 -8.58
CA GLY A 123 10.12 29.47 -7.88
C GLY A 123 10.04 28.31 -6.89
N GLU A 124 8.89 27.66 -6.76
CA GLU A 124 8.70 26.55 -5.82
C GLU A 124 8.24 25.28 -6.53
N VAL A 125 8.77 24.13 -6.11
CA VAL A 125 8.30 22.82 -6.59
C VAL A 125 7.08 22.42 -5.77
N VAL A 126 5.91 22.49 -6.41
CA VAL A 126 4.64 22.07 -5.81
C VAL A 126 4.42 20.59 -6.08
N LYS A 127 4.18 19.81 -5.02
CA LYS A 127 3.95 18.36 -5.11
C LYS A 127 2.67 18.06 -5.88
N ALA A 128 2.74 17.14 -6.83
CA ALA A 128 1.57 16.68 -7.56
C ALA A 128 0.55 16.01 -6.62
N PRO A 129 -0.76 16.16 -6.88
CA PRO A 129 -1.78 15.41 -6.16
C PRO A 129 -1.51 13.91 -6.21
N ARG A 130 -1.74 13.21 -5.10
CA ARG A 130 -1.55 11.76 -5.03
C ARG A 130 -2.61 11.04 -5.87
N ILE A 131 -2.29 9.81 -6.27
CA ILE A 131 -3.26 8.89 -6.82
C ILE A 131 -3.88 8.16 -5.64
N ASP A 132 -5.19 8.34 -5.46
CA ASP A 132 -5.91 7.65 -4.39
C ASP A 132 -6.15 6.19 -4.77
N MET A 133 -6.10 5.34 -3.75
CA MET A 133 -6.47 3.94 -3.88
C MET A 133 -7.99 3.81 -3.94
N ASP A 134 -8.50 3.08 -4.92
CA ASP A 134 -9.94 2.81 -4.98
C ASP A 134 -10.35 1.70 -4.02
N ALA A 135 -11.65 1.45 -3.90
CA ALA A 135 -12.17 0.42 -3.00
C ALA A 135 -11.79 -1.01 -3.42
N LYS A 136 -11.54 -1.24 -4.72
CA LYS A 136 -11.16 -2.55 -5.26
C LYS A 136 -9.71 -2.87 -4.88
N ASP A 137 -8.81 -1.92 -5.11
CA ASP A 137 -7.41 -2.00 -4.70
C ASP A 137 -7.28 -2.17 -3.18
N PHE A 138 -8.13 -1.50 -2.40
CA PHE A 138 -8.20 -1.70 -0.95
C PHE A 138 -8.56 -3.15 -0.60
N GLY A 139 -9.56 -3.73 -1.29
CA GLY A 139 -9.98 -5.11 -1.08
C GLY A 139 -8.85 -6.12 -1.36
N ILE A 140 -8.07 -5.90 -2.42
CA ILE A 140 -6.88 -6.73 -2.71
C ILE A 140 -5.85 -6.62 -1.58
N GLY A 141 -5.56 -5.39 -1.12
CA GLY A 141 -4.66 -5.18 0.02
C GLY A 141 -5.14 -5.87 1.28
N ALA A 142 -6.46 -5.88 1.53
CA ALA A 142 -7.05 -6.58 2.65
C ALA A 142 -6.89 -8.11 2.54
N GLN A 143 -7.10 -8.70 1.36
CA GLN A 143 -6.90 -10.14 1.18
C GLN A 143 -5.44 -10.55 1.38
N ILE A 144 -4.49 -9.73 0.92
CA ILE A 144 -3.06 -9.96 1.15
C ILE A 144 -2.73 -9.91 2.65
N LEU A 145 -3.25 -8.90 3.37
CA LEU A 145 -3.11 -8.86 4.84
C LEU A 145 -3.72 -10.09 5.49
N HIS A 146 -4.83 -10.57 4.93
CA HIS A 146 -5.50 -11.77 5.43
C HIS A 146 -4.61 -13.01 5.36
N ASP A 147 -4.02 -13.25 4.19
CA ASP A 147 -3.06 -14.33 3.93
C ASP A 147 -1.78 -14.22 4.78
N LEU A 148 -1.36 -13.00 5.11
CA LEU A 148 -0.22 -12.74 6.00
C LEU A 148 -0.55 -12.89 7.50
N ASN A 149 -1.78 -13.29 7.85
CA ASN A 149 -2.28 -13.34 9.24
C ASN A 149 -2.18 -11.99 9.96
N ILE A 150 -2.34 -10.88 9.23
CA ILE A 150 -2.41 -9.53 9.80
C ILE A 150 -3.87 -9.11 9.88
N ARG A 151 -4.36 -8.85 11.08
CA ARG A 151 -5.71 -8.29 11.33
C ARG A 151 -5.68 -6.95 12.04
N LYS A 152 -4.66 -6.72 12.87
CA LYS A 152 -4.44 -5.47 13.60
C LYS A 152 -3.23 -4.73 13.05
N LEU A 153 -3.42 -3.48 12.66
CA LEU A 153 -2.43 -2.67 11.99
C LEU A 153 -1.94 -1.54 12.89
N ARG A 154 -0.63 -1.45 13.06
CA ARG A 154 0.07 -0.19 13.35
C ARG A 154 0.37 0.45 11.99
N LEU A 155 -0.55 1.26 11.49
CA LEU A 155 -0.53 1.71 10.10
C LEU A 155 0.53 2.81 9.89
N ILE A 156 1.49 2.55 9.02
CA ILE A 156 2.48 3.54 8.58
C ILE A 156 1.84 4.54 7.60
N SER A 157 1.70 5.81 7.97
CA SER A 157 1.12 6.87 7.13
C SER A 157 1.47 8.29 7.57
N ASN A 158 1.93 9.12 6.62
CA ASN A 158 2.17 10.56 6.83
C ASN A 158 0.95 11.44 6.52
N SER A 159 -0.17 10.83 6.13
CA SER A 159 -1.44 11.53 6.01
C SER A 159 -2.34 11.11 7.15
N GLN A 160 -2.77 12.10 7.94
CA GLN A 160 -3.91 11.97 8.84
C GLN A 160 -5.17 12.02 7.98
N GLN A 161 -5.63 10.89 7.45
CA GLN A 161 -6.96 10.82 6.85
C GLN A 161 -7.93 10.08 7.78
N THR A 162 -9.14 10.62 7.81
CA THR A 162 -10.38 10.14 8.41
C THR A 162 -10.52 8.62 8.25
N LYS A 163 -10.99 7.97 9.33
CA LYS A 163 -11.33 6.53 9.41
C LYS A 163 -11.68 5.98 8.03
N ARG A 164 -10.85 5.10 7.48
CA ARG A 164 -11.14 4.45 6.19
C ARG A 164 -12.40 3.60 6.35
N VAL A 165 -13.54 4.17 5.98
CA VAL A 165 -14.82 3.47 5.85
C VAL A 165 -14.56 2.28 4.94
N GLY A 166 -14.66 1.06 5.48
CA GLY A 166 -14.31 -0.17 4.78
C GLY A 166 -13.47 -1.15 5.60
N MET A 167 -12.55 -0.70 6.47
CA MET A 167 -11.64 -1.62 7.18
C MET A 167 -12.36 -2.63 8.07
N ILE A 168 -13.42 -2.19 8.75
CA ILE A 168 -14.28 -3.05 9.56
C ILE A 168 -14.93 -4.15 8.69
N GLY A 169 -15.43 -3.79 7.51
CA GLY A 169 -16.02 -4.74 6.56
C GLY A 169 -15.02 -5.72 5.95
N TYR A 170 -13.72 -5.45 6.09
CA TYR A 170 -12.63 -6.32 5.67
C TYR A 170 -12.00 -7.10 6.83
N GLY A 171 -12.54 -7.01 8.07
CA GLY A 171 -11.96 -7.69 9.23
C GLY A 171 -10.61 -7.12 9.69
N LEU A 172 -10.31 -5.87 9.33
CA LEU A 172 -9.06 -5.18 9.68
C LEU A 172 -9.31 -4.05 10.68
N GLU A 173 -8.42 -3.95 11.66
CA GLU A 173 -8.46 -2.93 12.72
C GLU A 173 -7.17 -2.12 12.71
N ILE A 174 -7.26 -0.79 12.62
CA ILE A 174 -6.09 0.08 12.90
C ILE A 174 -6.09 0.37 14.39
N VAL A 175 -5.01 -0.04 15.07
CA VAL A 175 -4.81 0.24 16.50
C VAL A 175 -3.95 1.48 16.73
N GLU A 176 -3.10 1.84 15.77
CA GLU A 176 -2.15 2.94 15.87
C GLU A 176 -1.82 3.50 14.48
N TYR A 177 -1.52 4.80 14.40
CA TYR A 177 -0.91 5.42 13.22
C TYR A 177 0.55 5.77 13.53
N VAL A 178 1.47 5.32 12.67
CA VAL A 178 2.91 5.56 12.78
C VAL A 178 3.36 6.42 11.61
N SER A 179 4.04 7.54 11.88
CA SER A 179 4.63 8.40 10.85
C SER A 179 6.05 7.97 10.51
N TYR A 180 6.52 8.36 9.32
CA TYR A 180 7.89 8.20 8.85
C TYR A 180 8.40 9.47 8.21
#